data_AF-A0A953UXU1-F1
#
_entry.id   AF-A0A953UXU1-F1
#
_cell.length_a   1.000
_cell.length_b   1.000
_cell.length_c   1.000
_cell.angle_alpha   90.00
_cell.angle_beta   90.00
_cell.angle_gamma   90.00
#
_symmetry.space_group_name_H-M   'P 1'
#
loop_
_entity.id
_entity.type
_entity.pdbx_description
1 polymer ?
#
loop_
_entity_poly.entity_id
_entity_poly.type
_entity_poly.pdbx_seq_one_letter_code
_entity_poly.pdbx_strand_id
1 'polypeptide(L)'
;MPPGTSIFEGARNRYGDPMYLDDVAVDFPKLKIIMAHGGRPLWMDTAFFLLRRHPNMFLDISSIPPKSLLKYFPRLEEIAYKTMFGTDWPGPGVPEIRKNVEDFCALPLGEQSTRQILWDTALTIWPL
;
A
#
# COMPACT_ATOMS: atom_id res chain seq x y z
N MET A 1 7.62 7.55 -17.33
CA MET A 1 7.24 8.53 -16.30
C MET A 1 6.44 7.82 -15.24
N PRO A 2 6.72 7.99 -13.94
CA PRO A 2 5.95 7.30 -12.91
C PRO A 2 4.51 7.81 -12.95
N PRO A 3 3.50 6.93 -13.09
CA PRO A 3 2.10 7.29 -12.89
C PRO A 3 1.84 7.57 -11.41
N GLY A 4 0.83 8.37 -11.09
CA GLY A 4 0.42 8.65 -9.70
C GLY A 4 0.33 10.13 -9.37
N THR A 5 0.13 10.42 -8.09
CA THR A 5 -0.17 11.77 -7.58
C THR A 5 1.07 12.55 -7.17
N SER A 6 2.24 12.10 -7.61
CA SER A 6 3.51 12.76 -7.36
C SER A 6 3.54 14.13 -8.02
N ILE A 7 4.22 15.07 -7.37
CA ILE A 7 4.30 16.48 -7.79
C ILE A 7 5.71 16.72 -8.33
N PHE A 8 6.05 16.09 -9.46
CA PHE A 8 7.28 16.37 -10.21
C PHE A 8 6.94 16.74 -11.65
N GLU A 9 7.89 17.38 -12.33
CA GLU A 9 7.69 17.89 -13.69
C GLU A 9 7.21 16.78 -14.64
N GLY A 10 6.08 17.07 -15.29
CA GLY A 10 5.38 16.21 -16.25
C GLY A 10 4.49 15.12 -15.66
N ALA A 11 4.44 14.90 -14.33
CA ALA A 11 3.66 13.82 -13.72
C ALA A 11 2.19 13.83 -14.18
N ARG A 12 1.64 12.65 -14.48
CA ARG A 12 0.29 12.51 -15.04
C ARG A 12 -0.60 11.68 -14.12
N ASN A 13 -1.47 12.37 -13.38
CA ASN A 13 -2.45 11.76 -12.48
C ASN A 13 -3.43 10.80 -13.15
N ARG A 14 -3.75 11.01 -14.44
CA ARG A 14 -4.70 10.16 -15.20
C ARG A 14 -4.35 8.68 -15.24
N TYR A 15 -3.10 8.31 -14.96
CA TYR A 15 -2.63 6.92 -14.95
C TYR A 15 -2.47 6.36 -13.52
N GLY A 16 -2.81 7.14 -12.49
CA GLY A 16 -2.72 6.75 -11.09
C GLY A 16 -4.00 6.12 -10.53
N ASP A 17 -5.07 6.03 -11.33
CA ASP A 17 -6.31 5.35 -10.92
C ASP A 17 -6.06 3.83 -10.86
N PRO A 18 -6.19 3.19 -9.69
CA PRO A 18 -5.95 1.76 -9.55
C PRO A 18 -6.98 0.90 -10.30
N MET A 19 -8.08 1.46 -10.80
CA MET A 19 -9.06 0.73 -11.62
C MET A 19 -8.43 0.12 -12.88
N TYR A 20 -7.37 0.70 -13.44
CA TYR A 20 -6.62 0.09 -14.55
C TYR A 20 -6.01 -1.28 -14.20
N LEU A 21 -5.86 -1.59 -12.91
CA LEU A 21 -5.36 -2.88 -12.45
C LEU A 21 -6.47 -3.94 -12.33
N ASP A 22 -7.76 -3.58 -12.41
CA ASP A 22 -8.88 -4.54 -12.38
C ASP A 22 -8.78 -5.49 -13.56
N ASP A 23 -8.61 -4.95 -14.78
CA ASP A 23 -8.45 -5.73 -16.01
C ASP A 23 -7.24 -6.69 -15.90
N VAL A 24 -6.10 -6.19 -15.42
CA VAL A 24 -4.88 -7.00 -15.25
C VAL A 24 -5.09 -8.12 -14.23
N ALA A 25 -5.79 -7.86 -13.12
CA ALA A 25 -6.07 -8.86 -12.11
C ALA A 25 -6.99 -9.97 -12.63
N VAL A 26 -7.99 -9.60 -13.46
CA VAL A 26 -8.92 -10.54 -14.10
C VAL A 26 -8.22 -11.40 -15.15
N ASP A 27 -7.44 -10.78 -16.04
CA ASP A 27 -6.78 -11.46 -17.15
C ASP A 27 -5.63 -12.37 -16.67
N PHE A 28 -4.98 -12.00 -15.57
CA PHE A 28 -3.82 -12.72 -15.03
C PHE A 28 -4.03 -13.12 -13.56
N PRO A 29 -4.97 -14.03 -13.25
CA PRO A 29 -5.34 -14.35 -11.86
C PRO A 29 -4.22 -15.02 -11.05
N LYS A 30 -3.18 -15.52 -11.71
CA LYS A 30 -1.99 -16.10 -11.07
C LYS A 30 -0.87 -15.08 -10.85
N LEU A 31 -0.92 -13.93 -11.52
CA LEU A 31 0.06 -12.86 -11.34
C LEU A 31 -0.20 -12.16 -10.01
N LYS A 32 0.82 -12.07 -9.17
CA LYS A 32 0.79 -11.28 -7.93
C LYS A 32 0.99 -9.80 -8.29
N ILE A 33 0.04 -8.96 -7.90
CA ILE A 33 0.04 -7.52 -8.21
C ILE A 33 0.16 -6.76 -6.89
N ILE A 34 1.15 -5.88 -6.77
CA ILE A 34 1.37 -5.04 -5.59
C ILE A 34 1.05 -3.59 -5.97
N MET A 35 0.01 -3.02 -5.35
CA MET A 35 -0.35 -1.61 -5.49
C MET A 35 0.52 -0.77 -4.57
N ALA A 36 1.49 -0.08 -5.15
CA ALA A 36 2.32 0.87 -4.39
C ALA A 36 1.50 2.09 -3.93
N HIS A 37 1.74 2.52 -2.70
CA HIS A 37 1.22 3.77 -2.10
C HIS A 37 -0.30 3.87 -1.95
N GLY A 38 -1.05 2.79 -2.20
CA GLY A 38 -2.48 2.70 -1.95
C GLY A 38 -3.35 3.76 -2.65
N GLY A 39 -2.90 4.31 -3.77
CA GLY A 39 -3.67 5.34 -4.50
C GLY A 39 -3.75 6.69 -3.79
N ARG A 40 -2.92 6.94 -2.77
CA ARG A 40 -2.86 8.22 -2.05
C ARG A 40 -2.71 9.40 -3.02
N PRO A 41 -3.39 10.56 -2.80
CA PRO A 41 -4.48 10.78 -1.84
C PRO A 41 -5.87 10.69 -2.48
N LEU A 42 -6.00 10.20 -3.73
CA LEU A 42 -7.24 10.31 -4.50
C LEU A 42 -8.05 9.01 -4.54
N TRP A 43 -7.38 7.85 -4.46
CA TRP A 43 -7.95 6.58 -4.89
C TRP A 43 -7.94 5.48 -3.83
N MET A 44 -7.84 5.84 -2.55
CA MET A 44 -7.70 4.86 -1.45
C MET A 44 -8.92 3.95 -1.33
N ASP A 45 -10.14 4.50 -1.51
CA ASP A 45 -11.37 3.70 -1.49
C ASP A 45 -11.40 2.69 -2.65
N THR A 46 -10.96 3.12 -3.85
CA THR A 46 -10.83 2.23 -5.01
C THR A 46 -9.78 1.14 -4.76
N ALA A 47 -8.61 1.50 -4.23
CA ALA A 47 -7.56 0.54 -3.89
C ALA A 47 -8.03 -0.48 -2.84
N PHE A 48 -8.75 -0.02 -1.81
CA PHE A 48 -9.34 -0.89 -0.78
C PHE A 48 -10.36 -1.87 -1.38
N PHE A 49 -11.23 -1.39 -2.26
CA PHE A 49 -12.20 -2.23 -2.97
C PHE A 49 -11.51 -3.32 -3.80
N LEU A 50 -10.53 -2.96 -4.62
CA LEU A 50 -9.83 -3.91 -5.50
C LEU A 50 -9.07 -4.97 -4.71
N LEU A 51 -8.43 -4.57 -3.59
CA LEU A 51 -7.72 -5.50 -2.71
C LEU A 51 -8.64 -6.57 -2.11
N ARG A 52 -9.89 -6.21 -1.79
CA ARG A 52 -10.91 -7.15 -1.31
C ARG A 52 -11.49 -8.01 -2.43
N ARG A 53 -11.66 -7.44 -3.62
CA ARG A 53 -12.21 -8.11 -4.80
C ARG A 53 -11.27 -9.19 -5.35
N HIS A 54 -9.97 -8.91 -5.44
CA HIS A 54 -9.02 -9.75 -6.15
C HIS A 54 -8.09 -10.52 -5.20
N PRO A 55 -8.05 -11.87 -5.25
CA PRO A 55 -7.21 -12.67 -4.37
C PRO A 55 -5.70 -12.50 -4.63
N ASN A 56 -5.32 -12.06 -5.83
CA ASN A 56 -3.94 -11.90 -6.29
C ASN A 56 -3.42 -10.46 -6.17
N MET A 57 -4.20 -9.54 -5.60
CA MET A 57 -3.77 -8.18 -5.33
C MET A 57 -3.31 -7.99 -3.89
N PHE A 58 -2.27 -7.16 -3.73
CA PHE A 58 -1.63 -6.79 -2.49
C PHE A 58 -1.44 -5.26 -2.47
N LEU A 59 -1.28 -4.72 -1.27
CA LEU A 59 -1.11 -3.29 -1.02
C LEU A 59 0.25 -3.05 -0.36
N ASP A 60 1.00 -2.10 -0.88
CA ASP A 60 2.13 -1.49 -0.20
C ASP A 60 1.73 -0.10 0.32
N ILE A 61 1.97 0.15 1.61
CA ILE A 61 1.59 1.41 2.28
C ILE A 61 2.72 2.45 2.30
N SER A 62 3.78 2.23 1.53
CA SER A 62 4.90 3.16 1.48
C SER A 62 4.48 4.53 0.94
N SER A 63 5.24 5.58 1.28
CA SER A 63 4.90 6.99 0.95
C SER A 63 3.63 7.53 1.62
N ILE A 64 2.95 6.74 2.46
CA ILE A 64 1.88 7.21 3.34
C ILE A 64 2.50 7.48 4.72
N PRO A 65 2.46 8.72 5.23
CA PRO A 65 2.91 8.99 6.59
C PRO A 65 2.14 8.11 7.59
N PRO A 66 2.80 7.36 8.49
CA PRO A 66 2.12 6.43 9.40
C PRO A 66 0.97 7.09 10.19
N LYS A 67 1.18 8.31 10.68
CA LYS A 67 0.16 9.10 11.40
C LYS A 67 -1.11 9.41 10.60
N SER A 68 -1.03 9.37 9.28
CA SER A 68 -2.18 9.58 8.37
C SER A 68 -2.75 8.26 7.84
N LEU A 69 -2.12 7.12 8.12
CA LEU A 69 -2.47 5.84 7.51
C LEU A 69 -3.93 5.46 7.78
N LEU A 70 -4.36 5.54 9.04
CA LEU A 70 -5.75 5.20 9.43
C LEU A 70 -6.79 6.23 8.98
N LYS A 71 -6.37 7.44 8.59
CA LYS A 71 -7.27 8.39 7.91
C LYS A 71 -7.60 7.91 6.49
N TYR A 72 -6.63 7.31 5.82
CA TYR A 72 -6.76 6.81 4.45
C TYR A 72 -7.33 5.39 4.39
N PHE A 73 -6.95 4.55 5.35
CA PHE A 73 -7.40 3.17 5.49
C PHE A 73 -7.94 2.94 6.91
N PRO A 74 -9.13 3.46 7.23
CA PRO A 74 -9.72 3.30 8.58
C PRO A 74 -10.01 1.84 8.93
N ARG A 75 -10.12 0.97 7.91
CA ARG A 75 -10.40 -0.47 8.02
C ARG A 75 -9.18 -1.32 7.68
N LEU A 76 -7.98 -0.80 7.95
CA LEU A 76 -6.70 -1.44 7.59
C LEU A 76 -6.58 -2.88 8.10
N GLU A 77 -7.06 -3.16 9.31
CA GLU A 77 -7.00 -4.51 9.89
C GLU A 77 -7.77 -5.56 9.07
N GLU A 78 -8.86 -5.17 8.40
CA GLU A 78 -9.63 -6.07 7.54
C GLU A 78 -8.86 -6.52 6.29
N ILE A 79 -7.78 -5.82 5.95
CA ILE A 79 -6.95 -6.10 4.77
C ILE A 79 -5.47 -6.32 5.14
N ALA A 80 -5.14 -6.48 6.43
CA ALA A 80 -3.78 -6.64 6.91
C ALA A 80 -3.06 -7.80 6.20
N TYR A 81 -3.76 -8.93 6.00
CA TYR A 81 -3.23 -10.13 5.34
C TYR A 81 -2.76 -9.92 3.89
N LYS A 82 -3.19 -8.84 3.23
CA LYS A 82 -2.78 -8.43 1.89
C LYS A 82 -2.00 -7.12 1.86
N THR A 83 -1.67 -6.56 3.01
CA THR A 83 -0.98 -5.27 3.11
C THR A 83 0.44 -5.48 3.63
N MET A 84 1.42 -4.81 3.03
CA MET A 84 2.82 -4.85 3.44
C MET A 84 3.35 -3.45 3.76
N PHE A 85 4.18 -3.37 4.78
CA PHE A 85 4.90 -2.17 5.14
C PHE A 85 6.04 -1.91 4.15
N GLY A 86 6.20 -0.65 3.79
CA GLY A 86 7.34 -0.13 3.04
C GLY A 86 7.56 1.33 3.41
N THR A 87 8.80 1.80 3.34
CA THR A 87 9.13 3.17 3.74
C THR A 87 9.12 4.15 2.58
N ASP A 88 9.36 3.71 1.35
CA ASP A 88 9.63 4.59 0.20
C ASP A 88 10.87 5.48 0.43
N TRP A 89 11.84 5.03 1.24
CA TRP A 89 13.12 5.73 1.41
C TRP A 89 13.98 5.56 0.14
N PRO A 90 14.70 6.60 -0.33
CA PRO A 90 14.96 7.92 0.26
C PRO A 90 13.98 9.03 -0.18
N GLY A 91 12.69 8.70 -0.34
CA GLY A 91 11.67 9.66 -0.72
C GLY A 91 11.54 10.85 0.24
N PRO A 92 11.07 12.01 -0.24
CA PRO A 92 11.11 13.28 0.50
C PRO A 92 10.28 13.28 1.79
N GLY A 93 9.32 12.36 1.92
CA GLY A 93 8.45 12.22 3.10
C GLY A 93 9.04 11.35 4.22
N VAL A 94 10.19 10.69 4.02
CA VAL A 94 10.77 9.75 4.97
C VAL A 94 12.22 10.11 5.28
N PRO A 95 12.45 10.93 6.33
CA PRO A 95 13.80 11.31 6.72
C PRO A 95 14.60 10.15 7.32
N GLU A 96 13.93 9.21 7.99
CA GLU A 96 14.58 8.08 8.65
C GLU A 96 13.67 6.83 8.63
N ILE A 97 14.26 5.69 8.23
CA ILE A 97 13.56 4.39 8.17
C ILE A 97 13.10 3.95 9.56
N ARG A 98 13.99 4.02 10.56
CA ARG A 98 13.71 3.61 11.94
C ARG A 98 12.49 4.34 12.50
N LYS A 99 12.50 5.67 12.42
CA LYS A 99 11.39 6.49 12.89
C LYS A 99 10.07 6.15 12.19
N ASN A 100 10.11 5.85 10.89
CA ASN A 100 8.90 5.48 10.15
C ASN A 100 8.29 4.17 10.69
N VAL A 101 9.12 3.17 10.98
CA VAL A 101 8.68 1.91 11.60
C VAL A 101 8.15 2.16 13.01
N GLU A 102 8.85 2.96 13.83
CA GLU A 102 8.40 3.29 15.20
C GLU A 102 7.04 4.00 15.19
N ASP A 103 6.86 4.99 14.31
CA ASP A 103 5.59 5.71 14.15
C ASP A 103 4.47 4.78 13.64
N PHE A 104 4.79 3.76 12.82
CA PHE A 104 3.83 2.73 12.40
C PHE A 104 3.45 1.79 13.55
N CYS A 105 4.43 1.30 14.32
CA CYS A 105 4.19 0.46 15.50
C CYS A 105 3.39 1.18 16.59
N ALA A 106 3.42 2.51 16.63
CA ALA A 106 2.65 3.34 17.56
C ALA A 106 1.18 3.52 17.14
N LEU A 107 0.75 3.01 15.97
CA LEU A 107 -0.65 3.06 15.56
C LEU A 107 -1.52 2.16 16.45
N PRO A 108 -2.81 2.52 16.64
CA PRO A 108 -3.74 1.71 17.42
C PRO A 108 -4.23 0.49 16.61
N LEU A 109 -3.31 -0.39 16.24
CA LEU A 109 -3.55 -1.65 15.54
C LEU A 109 -3.30 -2.82 16.48
N GLY A 110 -3.99 -3.95 16.28
CA GLY A 110 -3.70 -5.17 17.01
C GLY A 110 -2.29 -5.69 16.71
N GLU A 111 -1.66 -6.35 17.70
CA GLU A 111 -0.31 -6.91 17.55
C GLU A 111 -0.19 -7.85 16.35
N GLN A 112 -1.22 -8.68 16.13
CA GLN A 112 -1.30 -9.57 14.98
C GLN A 112 -1.32 -8.79 13.66
N SER A 113 -2.16 -7.75 13.53
CA SER A 113 -2.24 -6.90 12.34
C SER A 113 -0.91 -6.18 12.07
N THR A 114 -0.28 -5.66 13.12
CA THR A 114 1.02 -4.99 13.04
C THR A 114 2.10 -5.94 12.52
N ARG A 115 2.20 -7.15 13.09
CA ARG A 115 3.14 -8.18 12.64
C ARG A 115 2.86 -8.61 11.20
N GLN A 116 1.58 -8.83 10.88
CA GLN A 116 1.15 -9.24 9.55
C GLN A 116 1.62 -8.26 8.48
N ILE A 117 1.42 -6.96 8.72
CA ILE A 117 1.78 -5.89 7.79
C ILE A 117 3.28 -5.67 7.73
N LEU A 118 3.99 -5.72 8.87
CA LEU A 118 5.45 -5.53 8.90
C LEU A 118 6.22 -6.68 8.26
N TRP A 119 5.67 -7.89 8.27
CA TRP A 119 6.46 -9.09 7.98
C TRP A 119 5.69 -10.17 7.24
N ASP A 120 4.63 -10.72 7.84
CA ASP A 120 4.09 -12.01 7.41
C ASP A 120 3.51 -11.95 5.99
N THR A 121 2.88 -10.84 5.58
CA THR A 121 2.34 -10.70 4.22
C THR A 121 3.44 -10.74 3.17
N ALA A 122 4.58 -10.09 3.40
CA ALA A 122 5.70 -10.10 2.45
C ALA A 122 6.24 -11.52 2.23
N LEU A 123 6.31 -12.32 3.30
CA LEU A 123 6.74 -13.72 3.22
C LEU A 123 5.79 -14.62 2.42
N THR A 124 4.51 -14.25 2.28
CA THR A 124 3.59 -15.00 1.40
C THR A 124 3.88 -14.81 -0.09
N ILE A 125 4.61 -13.74 -0.44
CA ILE A 125 4.96 -13.39 -1.81
C ILE A 125 6.41 -13.81 -2.10
N TRP A 126 7.32 -13.54 -1.16
CA TRP A 126 8.73 -13.86 -1.23
C TRP A 126 9.14 -14.69 -0.01
N PRO A 127 8.98 -16.02 -0.07
CA PRO A 127 9.46 -16.90 0.99
C PRO A 127 10.99 -16.86 1.08
N LEU A 128 11.51 -17.01 2.30
CA LEU A 128 12.95 -17.06 2.60
C LEU A 128 13.58 -18.41 2.22
#